data_AF-A0A661NB09-F1
#
_entry.id   AF-A0A661NB09-F1
#
_cell.length_a   1.000
_cell.length_b   1.000
_cell.length_c   1.000
_cell.angle_alpha   90.00
_cell.angle_beta   90.00
_cell.angle_gamma   90.00
#
_symmetry.space_group_name_H-M   'P 1'
#
loop_
_entity.id
_entity.type
_entity.pdbx_description
1 polymer ?
#
loop_
_entity_poly.entity_id
_entity_poly.type
_entity_poly.pdbx_seq_one_letter_code
_entity_poly.pdbx_strand_id
1 'polypeptide(L)'
;ESCGQCTPCREGTGWLVDVLDNLCRGRGKPEDVDLLVDISNNMMGNTICAFADGTAMPMLGMVQKFRQEFVDAAVHGLPDDVRHDDSVRSSVEGVA
;
A
#
# COMPACT_ATOMS: atom_id res chain seq x y z
N GLU A 1 -5.88 11.21 1.64
CA GLU A 1 -6.21 10.50 2.88
C GLU A 1 -7.71 10.23 3.04
N SER A 2 -8.05 9.06 3.58
CA SER A 2 -9.42 8.60 3.85
C SER A 2 -10.19 9.53 4.81
N CYS A 3 -11.50 9.70 4.63
CA CYS A 3 -12.35 10.47 5.55
C CYS A 3 -12.74 9.71 6.84
N GLY A 4 -12.46 8.41 6.89
CA GLY A 4 -12.71 7.58 8.08
C GLY A 4 -14.17 7.17 8.34
N GLN A 5 -15.12 7.50 7.46
CA GLN A 5 -16.54 7.27 7.73
C GLN A 5 -16.95 5.78 7.69
N CYS A 6 -16.49 5.01 6.71
CA CYS A 6 -16.79 3.58 6.59
C CYS A 6 -15.60 2.73 7.04
N THR A 7 -15.86 1.71 7.86
CA THR A 7 -14.84 0.82 8.43
C THR A 7 -13.93 0.16 7.38
N PRO A 8 -14.44 -0.47 6.31
CA PRO A 8 -13.56 -1.09 5.31
C PRO A 8 -12.59 -0.10 4.66
N CYS A 9 -13.00 1.15 4.44
CA CYS A 9 -12.10 2.19 3.95
C CYS A 9 -11.12 2.68 5.03
N ARG A 10 -11.60 2.99 6.24
CA ARG A 10 -10.77 3.52 7.34
C ARG A 10 -9.68 2.55 7.77
N GLU A 11 -10.05 1.31 8.04
CA GLU A 11 -9.10 0.28 8.51
C GLU A 11 -8.30 -0.30 7.33
N GLY A 12 -8.96 -0.57 6.20
CA GLY A 12 -8.31 -1.18 5.03
C GLY A 12 -7.21 -0.32 4.44
N THR A 13 -7.41 1.00 4.35
CA THR A 13 -6.35 1.93 3.91
C THR A 13 -5.16 1.94 4.87
N GLY A 14 -5.40 1.87 6.19
CA GLY A 14 -4.33 1.76 7.19
C GLY A 14 -3.54 0.46 7.04
N TRP A 15 -4.24 -0.67 6.94
CA TRP A 15 -3.58 -1.97 6.76
C TRP A 15 -2.77 -2.06 5.46
N LEU A 16 -3.26 -1.49 4.35
CA LEU A 16 -2.49 -1.42 3.11
C LEU A 16 -1.16 -0.68 3.32
N VAL A 17 -1.18 0.47 4.01
CA VAL A 17 0.03 1.24 4.31
C VAL A 17 0.99 0.44 5.19
N ASP A 18 0.50 -0.21 6.25
CA ASP A 18 1.34 -0.98 7.16
C ASP A 18 2.01 -2.17 6.45
N VAL A 19 1.25 -2.90 5.63
CA VAL A 19 1.78 -4.03 4.85
C VAL A 19 2.80 -3.54 3.83
N LEU A 20 2.48 -2.49 3.05
CA LEU A 20 3.41 -1.91 2.08
C LEU A 20 4.69 -1.39 2.75
N ASP A 21 4.59 -0.74 3.91
CA ASP A 21 5.75 -0.26 4.65
C ASP A 21 6.69 -1.41 5.07
N ASN A 22 6.11 -2.51 5.51
CA ASN A 22 6.87 -3.70 5.89
C ASN A 22 7.54 -4.36 4.68
N LEU A 23 6.86 -4.44 3.53
CA LEU A 23 7.46 -4.91 2.28
C LEU A 23 8.63 -4.00 1.88
N CYS A 24 8.43 -2.68 1.83
CA CYS A 24 9.47 -1.73 1.46
C CYS A 24 10.69 -1.77 2.39
N ARG A 25 10.52 -2.17 3.66
CA ARG A 25 11.61 -2.30 4.65
C ARG A 25 12.26 -3.69 4.70
N GLY A 26 11.83 -4.63 3.85
CA GLY A 26 12.32 -6.02 3.90
C GLY A 26 11.94 -6.74 5.20
N ARG A 27 10.84 -6.33 5.84
CA ARG A 27 10.30 -6.91 7.08
C ARG A 27 9.03 -7.72 6.84
N GLY A 28 8.62 -7.87 5.57
CA GLY A 28 7.43 -8.61 5.19
C GLY A 28 7.73 -10.07 4.86
N LYS A 29 6.69 -10.77 4.42
CA LYS A 29 6.76 -12.12 3.87
C LYS A 29 6.25 -12.13 2.43
N PRO A 30 6.69 -13.06 1.58
CA PRO A 30 6.11 -13.24 0.24
C PRO A 30 4.58 -13.41 0.25
N GLU A 31 4.03 -13.99 1.32
CA GLU A 31 2.59 -14.17 1.54
C GLU A 31 1.84 -12.85 1.78
N ASP A 32 2.51 -11.81 2.28
CA ASP A 32 1.90 -10.51 2.53
C ASP A 32 1.46 -9.82 1.22
N VAL A 33 1.99 -10.24 0.08
CA VAL A 33 1.55 -9.79 -1.25
C VAL A 33 0.12 -10.23 -1.53
N ASP A 34 -0.26 -11.43 -1.09
CA ASP A 34 -1.65 -11.90 -1.22
C ASP A 34 -2.56 -11.19 -0.22
N LEU A 35 -2.04 -10.82 0.96
CA LEU A 35 -2.78 -10.00 1.93
C LEU A 35 -3.15 -8.61 1.36
N LEU A 36 -2.28 -7.98 0.56
CA LEU A 36 -2.61 -6.72 -0.13
C LEU A 36 -3.82 -6.88 -1.07
N VAL A 37 -3.90 -8.00 -1.76
CA VAL A 37 -5.00 -8.34 -2.67
C VAL A 37 -6.29 -8.58 -1.86
N ASP A 38 -6.20 -9.33 -0.77
CA ASP A 38 -7.35 -9.64 0.09
C ASP A 38 -7.95 -8.39 0.75
N ILE A 39 -7.10 -7.49 1.25
CA ILE A 39 -7.54 -6.20 1.80
C ILE A 39 -8.24 -5.38 0.72
N SER A 40 -7.63 -5.27 -0.47
CA SER A 40 -8.18 -4.52 -1.60
C SER A 40 -9.54 -5.04 -2.05
N ASN A 41 -9.69 -6.37 -2.15
CA ASN A 41 -10.97 -7.00 -2.50
C ASN A 41 -12.03 -6.82 -1.42
N ASN A 42 -11.66 -6.79 -0.15
CA ASN A 42 -12.60 -6.50 0.95
C ASN A 42 -13.07 -5.03 0.96
N MET A 43 -12.24 -4.10 0.47
CA MET A 43 -12.62 -2.70 0.32
C MET A 43 -13.57 -2.47 -0.85
N MET A 44 -13.33 -3.14 -1.99
CA MET A 44 -14.09 -2.90 -3.22
C MET A 44 -15.58 -3.19 -3.06
N GLY A 45 -16.43 -2.22 -3.43
CA GLY A 45 -17.89 -2.36 -3.40
C GLY A 45 -18.52 -2.43 -1.99
N ASN A 46 -17.71 -2.41 -0.92
CA ASN A 46 -18.18 -2.49 0.47
C ASN A 46 -18.11 -1.13 1.20
N THR A 47 -18.03 -0.02 0.47
CA THR A 47 -17.82 1.33 1.03
C THR A 47 -18.86 2.33 0.53
N ILE A 48 -18.93 3.50 1.18
CA ILE A 48 -19.96 4.51 0.94
C ILE A 48 -19.69 5.33 -0.35
N CYS A 49 -18.42 5.57 -0.67
CA CYS A 49 -18.00 6.36 -1.82
C CYS A 49 -16.87 5.67 -2.59
N ALA A 50 -16.57 6.17 -3.78
CA ALA A 50 -15.61 5.55 -4.70
C ALA A 50 -14.13 5.67 -4.28
N PHE A 51 -13.81 6.28 -3.14
CA PHE A 51 -12.41 6.46 -2.71
C PHE A 51 -11.72 5.12 -2.45
N ALA A 52 -12.42 4.18 -1.79
CA ALA A 52 -11.83 2.88 -1.48
C ALA A 52 -11.57 2.06 -2.75
N ASP A 53 -12.50 2.09 -3.72
CA ASP A 53 -12.29 1.49 -5.05
C ASP A 53 -11.10 2.15 -5.76
N GLY A 54 -10.99 3.48 -5.68
CA GLY A 54 -9.86 4.24 -6.21
C GLY A 54 -8.51 3.92 -5.55
N THR A 55 -8.52 3.35 -4.33
CA THR A 55 -7.32 2.86 -3.64
C THR A 55 -7.02 1.39 -3.98
N ALA A 56 -8.06 0.55 -4.00
CA ALA A 56 -7.96 -0.88 -4.23
C ALA A 56 -7.57 -1.22 -5.68
N MET A 57 -8.15 -0.55 -6.67
CA MET A 57 -7.88 -0.84 -8.09
C MET A 57 -6.40 -0.68 -8.48
N PRO A 58 -5.70 0.42 -8.11
CA PRO A 58 -4.27 0.53 -8.32
C PRO A 58 -3.49 -0.59 -7.64
N MET A 59 -3.82 -0.94 -6.39
CA MET A 59 -3.12 -1.99 -5.64
C MET A 59 -3.23 -3.34 -6.35
N LEU A 60 -4.45 -3.73 -6.75
CA LEU A 60 -4.70 -4.94 -7.52
C LEU A 60 -3.93 -4.95 -8.85
N GLY A 61 -3.96 -3.83 -9.58
CA GLY A 61 -3.26 -3.70 -10.86
C GLY A 61 -1.73 -3.75 -10.71
N MET A 62 -1.18 -3.16 -9.66
CA MET A 62 0.25 -3.20 -9.34
C MET A 62 0.70 -4.61 -8.98
N VAL A 63 0.00 -5.29 -8.08
CA VAL A 63 0.32 -6.67 -7.70
C VAL A 63 0.20 -7.59 -8.90
N GLN A 64 -0.84 -7.44 -9.73
CA GLN A 64 -1.01 -8.26 -10.92
C GLN A 64 0.17 -8.12 -11.90
N LYS A 65 0.66 -6.90 -12.13
CA LYS A 65 1.72 -6.63 -13.11
C LYS A 65 3.12 -6.88 -12.58
N PHE A 66 3.35 -6.57 -11.30
CA PHE A 66 4.67 -6.49 -10.69
C PHE A 66 4.81 -7.40 -9.47
N ARG A 67 4.04 -8.49 -9.39
CA ARG A 67 4.01 -9.40 -8.23
C ARG A 67 5.40 -9.81 -7.75
N GLN A 68 6.30 -10.11 -8.69
CA GLN A 68 7.65 -10.56 -8.35
C GLN A 68 8.43 -9.48 -7.61
N GLU A 69 8.31 -8.21 -8.02
CA GLU A 69 8.98 -7.08 -7.36
C GLU A 69 8.49 -6.91 -5.92
N PHE A 70 7.20 -7.13 -5.66
CA PHE A 70 6.64 -7.09 -4.30
C PHE A 70 7.16 -8.24 -3.43
N VAL A 71 7.27 -9.45 -3.99
CA VAL A 71 7.83 -10.61 -3.29
C VAL A 71 9.31 -10.41 -3.00
N ASP A 72 10.07 -9.89 -3.95
CA ASP A 72 11.50 -9.60 -3.79
C ASP A 72 11.71 -8.50 -2.73
N ALA A 73 10.91 -7.44 -2.78
CA ALA A 73 10.92 -6.37 -1.77
C ALA A 73 10.58 -6.91 -0.38
N ALA A 74 9.65 -7.86 -0.25
CA ALA A 74 9.29 -8.46 1.05
C ALA A 74 10.51 -8.97 1.82
N VAL A 75 11.48 -9.56 1.10
CA VAL A 75 12.68 -10.18 1.66
C VAL A 75 13.87 -9.22 1.71
N HIS A 76 14.04 -8.41 0.67
CA HIS A 76 15.25 -7.61 0.48
C HIS A 76 15.08 -6.13 0.87
N GLY A 77 13.85 -5.66 1.00
CA GLY A 77 13.51 -4.25 1.08
C GLY A 77 13.74 -3.52 -0.24
N LEU A 78 13.31 -2.27 -0.28
CA LEU A 78 13.65 -1.35 -1.36
C LEU A 78 14.79 -0.43 -0.89
N PRO A 79 15.69 -0.03 -1.80
CA PRO A 79 16.72 0.93 -1.45
C PRO A 79 16.09 2.31 -1.15
N ASP A 80 16.70 3.07 -0.24
CA ASP A 80 16.12 4.30 0.32
C ASP A 80 15.88 5.39 -0.74
N ASP A 81 16.64 5.38 -1.83
CA ASP A 81 16.54 6.28 -2.97
C ASP A 81 15.30 6.01 -3.85
N VAL A 82 14.76 4.79 -3.82
CA VAL A 82 13.52 4.41 -4.52
C VAL A 82 12.29 4.76 -3.69
N ARG A 83 12.41 4.77 -2.36
CA ARG A 83 11.26 4.95 -1.45
C ARG A 83 10.80 6.41 -1.39
N HIS A 84 11.73 7.36 -1.46
CA HIS A 84 11.45 8.78 -1.61
C HIS A 84 12.59 9.43 -2.38
N ASP A 85 12.35 9.86 -3.62
CA ASP A 85 13.21 10.88 -4.22
C ASP A 85 13.25 12.10 -3.28
N ASP A 86 14.40 12.77 -3.17
CA ASP A 86 14.62 13.86 -2.21
C ASP A 86 13.55 14.98 -2.31
N SER A 87 12.92 15.14 -3.47
CA SER A 87 11.80 16.08 -3.68
C SER A 87 10.53 15.71 -2.91
N VAL A 88 10.23 14.42 -2.76
CA VAL A 88 9.06 13.94 -2.00
C VAL A 88 9.38 14.00 -0.52
N ARG A 89 10.58 13.55 -0.10
CA ARG A 89 10.97 13.52 1.33
C ARG A 89 10.95 14.92 1.96
N SER A 90 11.50 15.93 1.27
CA SER A 90 11.44 17.33 1.71
C SER A 90 10.03 17.88 1.85
N SER A 91 9.08 17.40 1.04
CA SER A 91 7.68 17.82 1.09
C SER A 91 6.87 17.18 2.23
N VAL A 92 7.21 15.95 2.64
CA VAL A 92 6.47 15.24 3.73
C VAL A 92 7.08 15.48 5.12
N GLU A 93 8.40 15.62 5.21
CA GLU A 93 9.10 15.81 6.49
C GLU A 93 9.13 17.27 6.98
N GLY A 94 8.63 18.21 6.17
CA GLY A 94 8.49 19.61 6.57
C GLY A 94 9.82 20.31 6.89
N VAL A 95 10.94 19.84 6.32
CA VAL A 95 12.23 20.54 6.41
C VAL A 95 12.23 21.67 5.38
N ALA A 96 11.64 22.78 5.78
CA ALA A 96 11.95 24.12 5.27
C ALA A 96 12.94 24.80 6.23
#